data_AF-A0A7S6MDX0-F1
#
_entry.id   AF-A0A7S6MDX0-F1
#
_cell.length_a   1.000
_cell.length_b   1.000
_cell.length_c   1.000
_cell.angle_alpha   90.00
_cell.angle_beta   90.00
_cell.angle_gamma   90.00
#
_symmetry.space_group_name_H-M   'P 1'
#
loop_
_entity.id
_entity.type
_entity.pdbx_description
1 polymer ?
#
loop_
_entity_poly.entity_id
_entity_poly.type
_entity_poly.pdbx_seq_one_letter_code
_entity_poly.pdbx_strand_id
1 'polypeptide(L)'
;MASVRGWMSAAAVAAVTTVSMPSVAGTVSFTSAANTFDGQLRHANAVFNHSGTSLKVTLSNIGGDVTKPVGILTALFFDYTGPGSITKVTNGATVAPGSSVVHFTSNPSNVSGEWAFRSDLAPSTDRPQFGISSAGFGLFGPGDRFGTTNLQGPASPNGLQFGITSINDNINTGNTPVTGANALIKHAVVFEFTVSTLFDLTKILNVGFQYGTALNEGYNPGEPDNPPPPPVVPVPPAFGLGVLGLLGVGLARRRLSKR
;
A
#
# COMPACT_ATOMS: atom_id res chain seq x y z
N MET A 1 -26.60 -31.46 62.31
CA MET A 1 -26.06 -31.97 61.02
C MET A 1 -26.83 -31.32 59.90
N ALA A 2 -26.22 -30.34 59.23
CA ALA A 2 -26.87 -29.47 58.24
C ALA A 2 -26.82 -30.11 56.84
N SER A 3 -27.97 -30.17 56.18
CA SER A 3 -28.14 -30.66 54.81
C SER A 3 -27.83 -29.53 53.83
N VAL A 4 -26.80 -29.73 53.00
CA VAL A 4 -26.39 -28.79 51.94
C VAL A 4 -27.08 -29.21 50.64
N ARG A 5 -28.03 -28.39 50.18
CA ARG A 5 -28.68 -28.50 48.87
C ARG A 5 -27.76 -27.92 47.79
N GLY A 6 -27.23 -28.78 46.92
CA GLY A 6 -26.47 -28.38 45.73
C GLY A 6 -27.39 -27.79 44.66
N TRP A 7 -27.08 -26.60 44.19
CA TRP A 7 -27.70 -25.98 43.03
C TRP A 7 -26.79 -26.23 41.82
N MET A 8 -27.26 -27.02 40.86
CA MET A 8 -26.57 -27.22 39.58
C MET A 8 -27.03 -26.13 38.61
N SER A 9 -26.15 -25.17 38.32
CA SER A 9 -26.34 -24.20 37.24
C SER A 9 -25.96 -24.87 35.91
N ALA A 10 -26.94 -25.12 35.05
CA ALA A 10 -26.71 -25.57 33.68
C ALA A 10 -26.28 -24.37 32.82
N ALA A 11 -25.03 -24.38 32.34
CA ALA A 11 -24.55 -23.41 31.35
C ALA A 11 -24.99 -23.84 29.95
N ALA A 12 -25.87 -23.05 29.33
CA ALA A 12 -26.26 -23.23 27.93
C ALA A 12 -25.13 -22.71 27.02
N VAL A 13 -24.48 -23.63 26.28
CA VAL A 13 -23.52 -23.28 25.23
C VAL A 13 -24.31 -22.92 23.97
N ALA A 14 -24.34 -21.64 23.60
CA ALA A 14 -24.89 -21.19 22.34
C ALA A 14 -23.88 -21.51 21.21
N ALA A 15 -24.21 -22.47 20.36
CA ALA A 15 -23.46 -22.75 19.15
C ALA A 15 -23.68 -21.63 18.12
N VAL A 16 -22.71 -20.74 17.96
CA VAL A 16 -22.69 -19.75 16.87
C VAL A 16 -22.26 -20.47 15.60
N THR A 17 -23.20 -20.75 14.70
CA THR A 17 -22.90 -21.23 13.34
C THR A 17 -22.43 -20.05 12.50
N THR A 18 -21.13 -19.94 12.25
CA THR A 18 -20.58 -18.98 11.30
C THR A 18 -20.82 -19.47 9.88
N VAL A 19 -21.66 -18.77 9.12
CA VAL A 19 -21.81 -19.02 7.68
C VAL A 19 -20.58 -18.45 6.99
N SER A 20 -19.71 -19.33 6.48
CA SER A 20 -18.61 -18.94 5.58
C SER A 20 -19.23 -18.52 4.25
N MET A 21 -19.18 -17.23 3.93
CA MET A 21 -19.41 -16.79 2.56
C MET A 21 -18.14 -17.08 1.74
N PRO A 22 -18.27 -17.59 0.51
CA PRO A 22 -17.12 -17.80 -0.36
C PRO A 22 -16.43 -16.46 -0.65
N SER A 23 -15.10 -16.42 -0.58
CA SER A 23 -14.34 -15.23 -0.98
C SER A 23 -14.49 -15.04 -2.50
N VAL A 24 -15.02 -13.88 -2.89
CA VAL A 24 -15.14 -13.53 -4.31
C VAL A 24 -13.76 -13.08 -4.79
N ALA A 25 -13.35 -13.58 -5.95
CA ALA A 25 -12.13 -13.09 -6.59
C ALA A 25 -12.27 -11.60 -6.93
N GLY A 26 -11.25 -10.81 -6.66
CA GLY A 26 -11.31 -9.37 -6.81
C GLY A 26 -9.96 -8.75 -7.11
N THR A 27 -9.97 -7.49 -7.51
CA THR A 27 -8.75 -6.72 -7.73
C THR A 27 -8.97 -5.29 -7.24
N VAL A 28 -7.98 -4.74 -6.54
CA VAL A 28 -7.88 -3.32 -6.23
C VAL A 28 -6.49 -2.82 -6.59
N SER A 29 -6.42 -1.62 -7.14
CA SER A 29 -5.18 -0.98 -7.55
C SER A 29 -5.01 0.34 -6.81
N PHE A 30 -3.78 0.62 -6.41
CA PHE A 30 -3.39 1.88 -5.80
C PHE A 30 -2.28 2.51 -6.64
N THR A 31 -2.43 3.79 -6.96
CA THR A 31 -1.46 4.53 -7.77
C THR A 31 -1.03 5.78 -7.01
N SER A 32 0.28 6.02 -6.96
CA SER A 32 0.77 7.26 -6.37
C SER A 32 0.51 8.44 -7.31
N ALA A 33 0.39 9.66 -6.78
CA ALA A 33 0.57 10.82 -7.65
C ALA A 33 2.00 10.81 -8.23
N ALA A 34 2.17 11.28 -9.46
CA ALA A 34 3.50 11.53 -10.00
C ALA A 34 4.12 12.74 -9.28
N ASN A 35 5.34 12.60 -8.76
CA ASN A 35 6.06 13.71 -8.13
C ASN A 35 7.53 13.72 -8.56
N THR A 36 8.18 14.87 -8.40
CA THR A 36 9.62 15.00 -8.65
C THR A 36 10.35 15.20 -7.33
N PHE A 37 11.37 14.36 -7.09
CA PHE A 37 12.24 14.48 -5.93
C PHE A 37 13.69 14.38 -6.38
N ASP A 38 14.49 15.39 -6.02
CA ASP A 38 15.89 15.52 -6.47
C ASP A 38 16.07 15.33 -7.99
N GLY A 39 15.11 15.86 -8.76
CA GLY A 39 15.08 15.76 -10.22
C GLY A 39 14.68 14.39 -10.78
N GLN A 40 14.27 13.42 -9.96
CA GLN A 40 13.72 12.14 -10.40
C GLN A 40 12.19 12.18 -10.42
N LEU A 41 11.57 11.84 -11.56
CA LEU A 41 10.13 11.66 -11.66
C LEU A 41 9.75 10.27 -11.11
N ARG A 42 9.08 10.26 -9.97
CA ARG A 42 8.61 9.05 -9.28
C ARG A 42 7.12 8.89 -9.48
N HIS A 43 6.72 7.65 -9.77
CA HIS A 43 5.34 7.28 -9.96
C HIS A 43 5.26 5.76 -9.85
N ALA A 44 4.37 5.23 -9.01
CA ALA A 44 4.28 3.80 -8.77
C ALA A 44 2.83 3.34 -8.70
N ASN A 45 2.65 2.04 -8.93
CA ASN A 45 1.38 1.37 -8.85
C ASN A 45 1.53 0.03 -8.12
N ALA A 46 0.53 -0.32 -7.31
CA ALA A 46 0.40 -1.62 -6.66
C ALA A 46 -0.98 -2.22 -6.96
N VAL A 47 -1.00 -3.43 -7.50
CA VAL A 47 -2.23 -4.17 -7.81
C VAL A 47 -2.34 -5.38 -6.88
N PHE A 48 -3.41 -5.42 -6.09
CA PHE A 48 -3.76 -6.53 -5.21
C PHE A 48 -4.84 -7.38 -5.88
N ASN A 49 -4.50 -8.59 -6.28
CA ASN A 49 -5.41 -9.55 -6.91
C ASN A 49 -5.66 -10.72 -5.95
N HIS A 50 -6.90 -10.88 -5.52
CA HIS A 50 -7.32 -11.90 -4.56
C HIS A 50 -8.17 -12.97 -5.25
N SER A 51 -7.90 -14.24 -4.95
CA SER A 51 -8.72 -15.37 -5.37
C SER A 51 -8.62 -16.50 -4.36
N GLY A 52 -9.74 -16.88 -3.73
CA GLY A 52 -9.76 -17.95 -2.72
C GLY A 52 -8.96 -17.58 -1.47
N THR A 53 -7.84 -18.26 -1.26
CA THR A 53 -6.85 -18.00 -0.20
C THR A 53 -5.54 -17.44 -0.74
N SER A 54 -5.49 -17.09 -2.02
CA SER A 54 -4.32 -16.54 -2.70
C SER A 54 -4.47 -15.04 -2.88
N LEU A 55 -3.44 -14.29 -2.50
CA LEU A 55 -3.27 -12.88 -2.82
C LEU A 55 -1.99 -12.72 -3.63
N LYS A 56 -2.11 -12.10 -4.80
CA LYS A 56 -0.96 -11.64 -5.59
C LYS A 56 -0.88 -10.13 -5.53
N VAL A 57 0.30 -9.61 -5.23
CA VAL A 57 0.59 -8.17 -5.21
C VAL A 57 1.59 -7.88 -6.32
N THR A 58 1.20 -7.10 -7.32
CA THR A 58 2.13 -6.61 -8.35
C THR A 58 2.56 -5.21 -7.99
N LEU A 59 3.86 -4.99 -7.77
CA LEU A 59 4.45 -3.69 -7.50
C LEU A 59 5.20 -3.20 -8.73
N SER A 60 4.88 -1.99 -9.19
CA SER A 60 5.39 -1.43 -10.43
C SER A 60 5.94 -0.02 -10.23
N ASN A 61 7.09 0.27 -10.85
CA ASN A 61 7.60 1.63 -11.04
C ASN A 61 7.24 2.10 -12.45
N ILE A 62 6.39 3.12 -12.52
CA ILE A 62 5.84 3.70 -13.75
C ILE A 62 6.25 5.17 -13.90
N GLY A 63 7.36 5.56 -13.27
CA GLY A 63 7.95 6.89 -13.30
C GLY A 63 8.64 7.24 -14.61
N GLY A 64 9.51 8.24 -14.56
CA GLY A 64 10.34 8.66 -15.69
C GLY A 64 11.63 7.84 -15.83
N ASP A 65 12.60 8.42 -16.55
CA ASP A 65 13.98 7.92 -16.60
C ASP A 65 14.63 7.95 -15.21
N VAL A 66 15.30 6.88 -14.80
CA VAL A 66 15.88 6.77 -13.45
C VAL A 66 17.38 6.99 -13.50
N THR A 67 17.79 8.21 -13.18
CA THR A 67 19.21 8.61 -13.25
C THR A 67 19.92 8.66 -11.90
N LYS A 68 19.19 8.42 -10.79
CA LYS A 68 19.72 8.44 -9.42
C LYS A 68 19.07 7.35 -8.55
N PRO A 69 19.74 6.86 -7.48
CA PRO A 69 19.18 5.91 -6.51
C PRO A 69 17.78 6.25 -6.00
N VAL A 70 17.55 7.54 -5.79
CA VAL A 70 16.30 8.07 -5.26
C VAL A 70 15.13 7.85 -6.25
N GLY A 71 15.35 7.47 -7.50
CA GLY A 71 14.28 7.07 -8.44
C GLY A 71 13.94 5.57 -8.43
N ILE A 72 14.67 4.76 -7.66
CA ILE A 72 14.45 3.31 -7.54
C ILE A 72 13.39 3.04 -6.47
N LEU A 73 12.34 2.31 -6.84
CA LEU A 73 11.27 1.90 -5.94
C LEU A 73 11.71 0.63 -5.20
N THR A 74 11.76 0.67 -3.87
CA THR A 74 12.33 -0.41 -3.04
C THR A 74 11.35 -0.95 -2.01
N ALA A 75 10.22 -0.29 -1.79
CA ALA A 75 9.20 -0.81 -0.89
C ALA A 75 7.77 -0.42 -1.24
N LEU A 76 6.86 -1.28 -0.80
CA LEU A 76 5.43 -1.03 -0.67
C LEU A 76 5.06 -1.20 0.80
N PHE A 77 4.44 -0.19 1.38
CA PHE A 77 3.84 -0.27 2.71
C PHE A 77 2.32 -0.14 2.61
N PHE A 78 1.59 -0.82 3.50
CA PHE A 78 0.13 -0.73 3.56
C PHE A 78 -0.39 -1.20 4.94
N ASP A 79 -1.60 -0.79 5.27
CA ASP A 79 -2.34 -1.31 6.42
C ASP A 79 -3.38 -2.33 5.94
N TYR A 80 -3.69 -3.30 6.80
CA TYR A 80 -4.80 -4.21 6.61
C TYR A 80 -5.58 -4.35 7.91
N THR A 81 -6.86 -3.99 7.86
CA THR A 81 -7.75 -3.97 9.05
C THR A 81 -8.77 -5.11 9.05
N GLY A 82 -8.69 -6.01 8.07
CA GLY A 82 -9.61 -7.15 7.94
C GLY A 82 -9.22 -8.32 8.85
N PRO A 83 -10.08 -9.34 8.95
CA PRO A 83 -9.77 -10.54 9.70
C PRO A 83 -8.68 -11.37 9.01
N GLY A 84 -7.99 -12.19 9.82
CA GLY A 84 -7.01 -13.18 9.36
C GLY A 84 -5.59 -12.64 9.22
N SER A 85 -4.68 -13.52 8.77
CA SER A 85 -3.28 -13.19 8.52
C SER A 85 -2.99 -13.12 7.01
N ILE A 86 -1.96 -12.36 6.67
CA ILE A 86 -1.32 -12.34 5.35
C ILE A 86 0.05 -12.98 5.56
N THR A 87 0.29 -14.12 4.93
CA THR A 87 1.54 -14.89 5.07
C THR A 87 2.23 -15.00 3.71
N LYS A 88 3.51 -14.64 3.64
CA LYS A 88 4.30 -14.77 2.41
C LYS A 88 4.38 -16.23 1.95
N VAL A 89 4.27 -16.47 0.64
CA VAL A 89 4.55 -17.78 0.04
C VAL A 89 6.07 -17.91 -0.13
N THR A 90 6.64 -19.05 0.31
CA THR A 90 8.06 -19.34 0.08
C THR A 90 8.37 -19.36 -1.40
N ASN A 91 9.42 -18.65 -1.81
CA ASN A 91 9.79 -18.41 -3.21
C ASN A 91 8.72 -17.68 -4.05
N GLY A 92 7.80 -16.97 -3.39
CA GLY A 92 6.68 -16.26 -3.99
C GLY A 92 6.99 -14.86 -4.53
N ALA A 93 8.25 -14.48 -4.76
CA ALA A 93 8.59 -13.22 -5.42
C ALA A 93 9.25 -13.48 -6.79
N THR A 94 8.64 -12.95 -7.85
CA THR A 94 9.05 -13.19 -9.23
C THR A 94 9.01 -11.92 -10.06
N VAL A 95 9.92 -11.79 -11.01
CA VAL A 95 9.90 -10.73 -12.02
C VAL A 95 8.59 -10.83 -12.81
N ALA A 96 7.85 -9.73 -12.92
CA ALA A 96 6.54 -9.75 -13.57
C ALA A 96 6.66 -9.99 -15.09
N PRO A 97 5.62 -10.54 -15.76
CA PRO A 97 5.59 -10.62 -17.21
C PRO A 97 5.81 -9.25 -17.87
N GLY A 98 6.70 -9.19 -18.88
CA GLY A 98 7.08 -7.95 -19.54
C GLY A 98 8.16 -7.13 -18.81
N SER A 99 8.59 -7.56 -17.63
CA SER A 99 9.72 -6.99 -16.88
C SER A 99 11.03 -7.74 -17.16
N SER A 100 12.16 -7.18 -16.72
CA SER A 100 13.47 -7.83 -16.84
C SER A 100 14.42 -7.39 -15.72
N VAL A 101 15.43 -8.20 -15.43
CA VAL A 101 16.56 -7.79 -14.60
C VAL A 101 17.62 -7.15 -15.49
N VAL A 102 18.06 -5.95 -15.12
CA VAL A 102 19.10 -5.18 -15.81
C VAL A 102 20.34 -5.09 -14.92
N HIS A 103 21.50 -4.84 -15.53
CA HIS A 103 22.80 -4.80 -14.83
C HIS A 103 23.15 -6.09 -14.06
N PHE A 104 22.66 -7.22 -14.57
CA PHE A 104 22.96 -8.55 -14.04
C PHE A 104 23.36 -9.49 -15.19
N THR A 105 24.17 -10.51 -14.88
CA THR A 105 24.70 -11.44 -15.89
C THR A 105 23.67 -12.44 -16.41
N SER A 106 22.50 -12.50 -15.77
CA SER A 106 21.37 -13.35 -16.16
C SER A 106 20.06 -12.60 -15.96
N ASN A 107 18.95 -13.16 -16.45
CA ASN A 107 17.61 -12.62 -16.21
C ASN A 107 16.79 -13.62 -15.37
N PRO A 108 17.02 -13.69 -14.04
CA PRO A 108 16.33 -14.65 -13.19
C PRO A 108 14.84 -14.31 -13.09
N SER A 109 14.00 -15.33 -13.18
CA SER A 109 12.55 -15.16 -12.97
C SER A 109 12.17 -15.07 -11.49
N ASN A 110 12.91 -15.76 -10.62
CA ASN A 110 12.69 -15.73 -9.16
C ASN A 110 13.67 -14.78 -8.48
N VAL A 111 13.14 -13.84 -7.69
CA VAL A 111 13.90 -12.81 -6.95
C VAL A 111 13.59 -12.86 -5.45
N SER A 112 13.18 -14.02 -4.95
CA SER A 112 12.65 -14.19 -3.59
C SER A 112 13.69 -13.99 -2.49
N GLY A 113 14.98 -14.21 -2.77
CA GLY A 113 16.04 -13.92 -1.82
C GLY A 113 16.44 -12.45 -1.74
N GLU A 114 15.83 -11.59 -2.55
CA GLU A 114 16.14 -10.15 -2.63
C GLU A 114 15.02 -9.29 -2.02
N TRP A 115 13.84 -9.86 -1.85
CA TRP A 115 12.68 -9.18 -1.29
C TRP A 115 12.25 -9.82 0.02
N ALA A 116 11.74 -8.99 0.93
CA ALA A 116 11.27 -9.35 2.25
C ALA A 116 9.85 -8.86 2.50
N PHE A 117 9.19 -9.47 3.47
CA PHE A 117 7.86 -9.10 3.94
C PHE A 117 7.77 -9.15 5.46
N ARG A 118 7.10 -8.15 6.03
CA ARG A 118 6.69 -8.07 7.44
C ARG A 118 5.27 -7.57 7.57
N SER A 119 4.59 -8.00 8.64
CA SER A 119 3.18 -7.69 8.95
C SER A 119 2.97 -7.13 10.36
N ASP A 120 4.06 -6.73 11.00
CA ASP A 120 4.15 -6.36 12.42
C ASP A 120 5.00 -5.09 12.63
N LEU A 121 5.13 -4.27 11.58
CA LEU A 121 5.87 -3.02 11.67
C LEU A 121 5.16 -2.07 12.64
N ALA A 122 5.94 -1.34 13.44
CA ALA A 122 5.41 -0.29 14.29
C ALA A 122 4.83 0.83 13.40
N PRO A 123 3.49 1.02 13.39
CA PRO A 123 2.84 1.90 12.44
C PRO A 123 3.18 3.37 12.74
N SER A 124 3.32 4.15 11.69
CA SER A 124 3.45 5.62 11.71
C SER A 124 2.87 6.19 10.42
N THR A 125 2.69 7.51 10.33
CA THR A 125 2.03 8.18 9.19
C THR A 125 2.55 7.74 7.82
N ASP A 126 3.87 7.54 7.70
CA ASP A 126 4.52 7.15 6.44
C ASP A 126 5.05 5.71 6.46
N ARG A 127 4.67 4.92 7.48
CA ARG A 127 5.05 3.52 7.61
C ARG A 127 3.90 2.71 8.23
N PRO A 128 2.97 2.24 7.38
CA PRO A 128 1.96 1.25 7.76
C PRO A 128 2.50 -0.04 8.39
N GLN A 129 1.59 -0.85 8.93
CA GLN A 129 1.88 -2.11 9.64
C GLN A 129 2.51 -3.19 8.76
N PHE A 130 2.17 -3.22 7.47
CA PHE A 130 2.69 -4.20 6.52
C PHE A 130 3.70 -3.55 5.58
N GLY A 131 4.70 -4.33 5.19
CA GLY A 131 5.70 -3.87 4.23
C GLY A 131 6.29 -5.01 3.41
N ILE A 132 6.50 -4.73 2.13
CA ILE A 132 7.25 -5.55 1.18
C ILE A 132 8.47 -4.72 0.75
N SER A 133 9.69 -5.24 0.88
CA SER A 133 10.88 -4.45 0.56
C SER A 133 12.10 -5.22 0.10
N SER A 134 12.87 -4.63 -0.82
CA SER A 134 14.24 -5.04 -1.18
C SER A 134 15.32 -4.30 -0.38
N ALA A 135 14.95 -3.25 0.35
CA ALA A 135 15.83 -2.51 1.22
C ALA A 135 15.55 -2.80 2.71
N GLY A 136 16.57 -2.66 3.54
CA GLY A 136 16.49 -3.02 4.96
C GLY A 136 15.75 -2.00 5.80
N PHE A 137 16.06 -0.71 5.63
CA PHE A 137 15.56 0.41 6.45
C PHE A 137 15.75 0.25 7.97
N GLY A 138 16.53 -0.75 8.43
CA GLY A 138 16.53 -1.19 9.83
C GLY A 138 15.24 -1.90 10.28
N LEU A 139 14.36 -2.23 9.32
CA LEU A 139 13.05 -2.86 9.53
C LEU A 139 13.02 -4.31 9.02
N PHE A 140 13.74 -4.61 7.95
CA PHE A 140 13.76 -5.92 7.30
C PHE A 140 15.14 -6.57 7.44
N GLY A 141 15.14 -7.86 7.77
CA GLY A 141 16.35 -8.68 7.90
C GLY A 141 16.30 -9.97 7.09
N PRO A 142 17.33 -10.83 7.21
CA PRO A 142 17.44 -12.05 6.41
C PRO A 142 16.28 -13.05 6.59
N GLY A 143 15.65 -13.07 7.76
CA GLY A 143 14.49 -13.94 8.08
C GLY A 143 13.18 -13.47 7.45
N ASP A 144 13.12 -12.22 7.02
CA ASP A 144 11.91 -11.61 6.45
C ASP A 144 11.79 -11.90 4.96
N ARG A 145 12.84 -12.44 4.32
CA ARG A 145 12.88 -12.73 2.89
C ARG A 145 11.85 -13.77 2.42
N PHE A 146 11.43 -13.69 1.15
CA PHE A 146 10.55 -14.69 0.53
C PHE A 146 11.30 -16.00 0.24
N GLY A 147 12.63 -15.95 0.07
CA GLY A 147 13.50 -17.09 -0.21
C GLY A 147 14.91 -16.90 0.36
N THR A 148 15.75 -17.91 0.23
CA THR A 148 17.10 -17.94 0.83
C THR A 148 18.24 -17.62 -0.15
N THR A 149 18.01 -17.85 -1.44
CA THR A 149 19.02 -17.70 -2.50
C THR A 149 19.33 -16.23 -2.77
N ASN A 150 20.52 -15.80 -2.40
CA ASN A 150 21.05 -14.48 -2.70
C ASN A 150 21.58 -14.41 -4.15
N LEU A 151 21.00 -13.54 -4.97
CA LEU A 151 21.39 -13.29 -6.35
C LEU A 151 22.49 -12.23 -6.44
N GLN A 152 22.38 -11.15 -5.65
CA GLN A 152 23.42 -10.14 -5.52
C GLN A 152 23.48 -9.64 -4.09
N GLY A 153 24.68 -9.63 -3.49
CA GLY A 153 24.82 -9.21 -2.10
C GLY A 153 24.38 -7.75 -1.85
N PRO A 154 24.03 -7.43 -0.59
CA PRO A 154 24.18 -8.28 0.61
C PRO A 154 23.07 -9.33 0.80
N ALA A 155 23.34 -10.39 1.57
CA ALA A 155 22.39 -11.49 1.82
C ALA A 155 21.15 -11.10 2.67
N SER A 156 21.08 -9.85 3.13
CA SER A 156 19.93 -9.23 3.77
C SER A 156 19.42 -8.13 2.84
N PRO A 157 18.11 -7.82 2.81
CA PRO A 157 17.62 -6.60 2.17
C PRO A 157 18.37 -5.41 2.80
N ASN A 158 19.31 -4.81 2.08
CA ASN A 158 20.16 -3.73 2.60
C ASN A 158 20.88 -2.99 1.46
N GLY A 159 20.11 -2.47 0.51
CA GLY A 159 20.64 -1.64 -0.56
C GLY A 159 19.64 -1.47 -1.70
N LEU A 160 20.16 -1.10 -2.87
CA LEU A 160 19.38 -0.88 -4.10
C LEU A 160 19.20 -2.16 -4.92
N GLN A 161 19.94 -3.22 -4.59
CA GLN A 161 19.93 -4.47 -5.36
C GLN A 161 18.51 -5.01 -5.48
N PHE A 162 18.12 -5.31 -6.71
CA PHE A 162 16.78 -5.77 -7.11
C PHE A 162 15.63 -4.84 -6.71
N GLY A 163 15.92 -3.56 -6.40
CA GLY A 163 14.95 -2.49 -6.45
C GLY A 163 14.37 -2.33 -7.87
N ILE A 164 13.23 -1.67 -7.96
CA ILE A 164 12.47 -1.55 -9.20
C ILE A 164 12.79 -0.22 -9.89
N THR A 165 13.48 -0.28 -11.02
CA THR A 165 13.62 0.87 -11.93
C THR A 165 12.37 1.02 -12.82
N SER A 166 12.14 2.22 -13.34
CA SER A 166 10.92 2.53 -14.10
C SER A 166 10.81 1.72 -15.39
N ILE A 167 9.58 1.44 -15.82
CA ILE A 167 9.31 0.96 -17.18
C ILE A 167 9.87 1.89 -18.26
N ASN A 168 9.90 3.19 -18.00
CA ASN A 168 10.39 4.22 -18.93
C ASN A 168 11.90 4.47 -18.81
N ASP A 169 12.61 3.69 -17.98
CA ASP A 169 14.03 3.89 -17.71
C ASP A 169 14.90 3.64 -18.95
N ASN A 170 15.84 4.54 -19.21
CA ASN A 170 16.95 4.30 -20.11
C ASN A 170 18.12 3.75 -19.29
N ILE A 171 18.32 2.44 -19.35
CA ILE A 171 19.31 1.71 -18.55
C ILE A 171 20.78 2.15 -18.78
N ASN A 172 21.02 3.07 -19.71
CA ASN A 172 22.35 3.59 -20.01
C ASN A 172 22.57 5.03 -19.50
N THR A 173 21.59 5.65 -18.84
CA THR A 173 21.67 7.02 -18.31
C THR A 173 21.67 7.03 -16.78
N GLY A 174 22.38 7.99 -16.20
CA GLY A 174 22.43 8.17 -14.75
C GLY A 174 23.72 7.75 -14.07
N ASN A 175 23.69 7.81 -12.74
CA ASN A 175 24.85 7.56 -11.90
C ASN A 175 25.14 6.05 -11.78
N THR A 176 26.39 5.70 -11.52
CA THR A 176 26.87 4.30 -11.41
C THR A 176 26.01 3.36 -10.56
N PRO A 177 25.40 3.79 -9.43
CA PRO A 177 24.51 2.92 -8.66
C PRO A 177 23.27 2.41 -9.42
N VAL A 178 22.82 3.13 -10.46
CA VAL A 178 21.66 2.75 -11.28
C VAL A 178 22.04 2.28 -12.69
N THR A 179 23.31 2.42 -13.11
CA THR A 179 23.80 2.05 -14.47
C THR A 179 24.84 0.94 -14.50
N GLY A 180 24.90 0.06 -13.50
CA GLY A 180 25.78 -1.11 -13.58
C GLY A 180 26.26 -1.71 -12.26
N ALA A 181 26.23 -0.97 -11.16
CA ALA A 181 26.70 -1.49 -9.87
C ALA A 181 25.71 -2.45 -9.21
N ASN A 182 24.41 -2.19 -9.36
CA ASN A 182 23.34 -2.97 -8.76
C ASN A 182 22.47 -3.57 -9.86
N ALA A 183 22.17 -4.87 -9.75
CA ALA A 183 21.10 -5.48 -10.50
C ALA A 183 19.80 -4.79 -10.12
N LEU A 184 18.99 -4.42 -11.11
CA LEU A 184 17.71 -3.74 -10.90
C LEU A 184 16.62 -4.47 -11.68
N ILE A 185 15.39 -4.44 -11.18
CA ILE A 185 14.23 -4.98 -11.88
C ILE A 185 13.59 -3.83 -12.66
N LYS A 186 13.62 -3.87 -13.98
CA LYS A 186 12.91 -2.90 -14.81
C LYS A 186 11.43 -3.22 -14.82
N HIS A 187 10.60 -2.23 -14.47
CA HIS A 187 9.14 -2.21 -14.43
C HIS A 187 8.49 -2.79 -13.18
N ALA A 188 8.43 -4.11 -12.97
CA ALA A 188 7.56 -4.68 -11.94
C ALA A 188 7.95 -6.06 -11.38
N VAL A 189 7.51 -6.33 -10.15
CA VAL A 189 7.64 -7.59 -9.41
C VAL A 189 6.26 -8.07 -8.93
N VAL A 190 6.04 -9.38 -8.96
CA VAL A 190 4.85 -10.02 -8.38
C VAL A 190 5.24 -10.75 -7.10
N PHE A 191 4.47 -10.52 -6.04
CA PHE A 191 4.57 -11.18 -4.75
C PHE A 191 3.34 -12.04 -4.47
N GLU A 192 3.54 -13.24 -3.94
CA GLU A 192 2.47 -14.18 -3.61
C GLU A 192 2.34 -14.37 -2.10
N PHE A 193 1.10 -14.37 -1.64
CA PHE A 193 0.71 -14.55 -0.25
C PHE A 193 -0.43 -15.55 -0.12
N THR A 194 -0.43 -16.27 1.00
CA THR A 194 -1.60 -16.96 1.51
C THR A 194 -2.35 -16.05 2.46
N VAL A 195 -3.66 -15.95 2.28
CA VAL A 195 -4.57 -15.15 3.10
C VAL A 195 -5.72 -16.01 3.61
N SER A 196 -6.39 -15.56 4.67
CA SER A 196 -7.57 -16.25 5.19
C SER A 196 -8.73 -16.26 4.18
N THR A 197 -9.65 -17.22 4.31
CA THR A 197 -10.89 -17.24 3.50
C THR A 197 -11.82 -16.05 3.78
N LEU A 198 -11.57 -15.30 4.86
CA LEU A 198 -12.30 -14.08 5.22
C LEU A 198 -11.56 -12.81 4.75
N PHE A 199 -10.50 -12.95 3.95
CA PHE A 199 -9.74 -11.82 3.46
C PHE A 199 -10.60 -10.91 2.58
N ASP A 200 -10.49 -9.61 2.82
CA ASP A 200 -11.30 -8.58 2.18
C ASP A 200 -10.40 -7.48 1.62
N LEU A 201 -10.34 -7.35 0.30
CA LEU A 201 -9.53 -6.35 -0.39
C LEU A 201 -9.90 -4.92 0.02
N THR A 202 -11.13 -4.66 0.44
CA THR A 202 -11.58 -3.32 0.85
C THR A 202 -10.98 -2.88 2.19
N LYS A 203 -10.31 -3.79 2.91
CA LYS A 203 -9.65 -3.50 4.19
C LYS A 203 -8.18 -3.13 4.05
N ILE A 204 -7.64 -3.10 2.83
CA ILE A 204 -6.32 -2.57 2.52
C ILE A 204 -6.41 -1.04 2.50
N LEU A 205 -5.58 -0.39 3.29
CA LEU A 205 -5.59 1.06 3.51
C LEU A 205 -4.16 1.61 3.56
N ASN A 206 -4.03 2.94 3.55
CA ASN A 206 -2.76 3.66 3.77
C ASN A 206 -1.62 3.11 2.90
N VAL A 207 -1.89 2.84 1.63
CA VAL A 207 -0.87 2.30 0.72
C VAL A 207 0.14 3.39 0.41
N GLY A 208 1.43 3.04 0.42
CA GLY A 208 2.49 3.97 0.10
C GLY A 208 3.73 3.30 -0.46
N PHE A 209 4.44 4.06 -1.29
CA PHE A 209 5.57 3.62 -2.09
C PHE A 209 6.84 4.29 -1.60
N GLN A 210 7.84 3.49 -1.25
CA GLN A 210 9.12 3.98 -0.76
C GLN A 210 10.19 3.85 -1.83
N TYR A 211 10.91 4.95 -2.03
CA TYR A 211 12.04 5.01 -2.96
C TYR A 211 13.37 5.08 -2.21
N GLY A 212 14.44 4.63 -2.87
CA GLY A 212 15.79 4.65 -2.32
C GLY A 212 16.03 3.61 -1.22
N THR A 213 17.02 3.85 -0.38
CA THR A 213 17.49 2.92 0.67
C THR A 213 17.29 3.44 2.09
N ALA A 214 16.83 4.68 2.25
CA ALA A 214 16.46 5.26 3.54
C ALA A 214 15.02 5.79 3.53
N LEU A 215 14.36 5.73 4.69
CA LEU A 215 12.96 6.15 4.85
C LEU A 215 12.74 7.65 4.57
N ASN A 216 13.77 8.47 4.67
CA ASN A 216 13.70 9.90 4.37
C ASN A 216 14.00 10.24 2.90
N GLU A 217 14.30 9.25 2.05
CA GLU A 217 14.57 9.48 0.62
C GLU A 217 13.29 9.57 -0.21
N GLY A 218 12.13 9.29 0.38
CA GLY A 218 10.83 9.69 -0.17
C GLY A 218 9.78 8.59 -0.14
N TYR A 219 8.66 8.96 0.47
CA TYR A 219 7.44 8.20 0.55
C TYR A 219 6.38 8.87 -0.32
N ASN A 220 5.76 8.09 -1.20
CA ASN A 220 4.68 8.54 -2.07
C ASN A 220 3.40 7.83 -1.65
N PRO A 221 2.39 8.53 -1.13
CA PRO A 221 1.07 7.93 -0.85
C PRO A 221 0.42 7.41 -2.14
N GLY A 222 -0.22 6.25 -2.04
CA GLY A 222 -1.02 5.64 -3.09
C GLY A 222 -2.50 5.83 -2.82
N GLU A 223 -3.23 6.26 -3.85
CA GLU A 223 -4.68 6.39 -3.82
C GLU A 223 -5.33 5.27 -4.63
N PRO A 224 -6.50 4.74 -4.21
CA PRO A 224 -7.20 3.73 -4.99
C PRO A 224 -7.65 4.29 -6.34
N ASP A 225 -7.46 3.55 -7.43
CA ASP A 225 -7.77 4.03 -8.80
C ASP A 225 -9.27 4.28 -9.03
N ASN A 226 -10.14 3.62 -8.25
CA ASN A 226 -11.59 3.83 -8.27
C ASN A 226 -12.07 4.10 -6.84
N PRO A 227 -11.86 5.31 -6.30
CA PRO A 227 -12.31 5.64 -4.96
C PRO A 227 -13.85 5.58 -4.91
N PRO A 228 -14.46 5.21 -3.77
CA PRO A 228 -15.88 5.38 -3.58
C PRO A 228 -16.27 6.83 -3.89
N PRO A 229 -17.46 7.10 -4.48
CA PRO A 229 -17.93 8.46 -4.66
C PRO A 229 -17.85 9.22 -3.33
N PRO A 230 -17.40 10.49 -3.34
CA PRO A 230 -17.37 11.27 -2.11
C PRO A 230 -18.77 11.30 -1.49
N PRO A 231 -18.89 11.21 -0.15
CA PRO A 231 -20.19 11.28 0.50
C PRO A 231 -20.89 12.56 0.05
N VAL A 232 -22.13 12.43 -0.43
CA VAL A 232 -22.96 13.57 -0.83
C VAL A 232 -23.19 14.38 0.44
N VAL A 233 -22.42 15.45 0.63
CA VAL A 233 -22.67 16.42 1.70
C VAL A 233 -24.02 17.05 1.38
N PRO A 234 -25.06 16.91 2.22
CA PRO A 234 -26.30 17.61 2.01
C PRO A 234 -25.99 19.11 2.03
N VAL A 235 -26.03 19.77 0.88
CA VAL A 235 -25.94 21.23 0.83
C VAL A 235 -27.13 21.73 1.66
N PRO A 236 -26.90 22.51 2.73
CA PRO A 236 -28.00 23.08 3.48
C PRO A 236 -28.89 23.82 2.48
N PRO A 237 -30.22 23.60 2.49
CA PRO A 237 -31.11 24.32 1.60
C PRO A 237 -30.84 25.83 1.76
N ALA A 238 -30.33 26.48 0.71
CA ALA A 238 -30.11 27.91 0.64
C ALA A 238 -31.43 28.71 0.57
N PHE A 239 -32.51 28.16 1.12
CA PHE A 239 -33.81 28.82 1.28
C PHE A 239 -33.84 29.47 2.66
N GLY A 240 -33.21 30.63 2.84
CA GLY A 240 -33.29 31.28 4.15
C GLY A 240 -32.60 32.62 4.41
N LEU A 241 -31.88 33.23 3.45
CA LEU A 241 -31.24 34.54 3.68
C LEU A 241 -31.71 35.65 2.71
N GLY A 242 -32.77 35.42 1.94
CA GLY A 242 -33.33 36.41 1.01
C GLY A 242 -34.49 37.26 1.54
N VAL A 243 -35.10 36.95 2.70
CA VAL A 243 -36.40 37.53 3.09
C VAL A 243 -36.33 38.56 4.25
N LEU A 244 -35.17 38.71 4.92
CA LEU A 244 -35.02 39.72 6.00
C LEU A 244 -34.60 41.12 5.51
N GLY A 245 -34.39 41.32 4.20
CA GLY A 245 -33.97 42.62 3.63
C GLY A 245 -35.10 43.60 3.27
N LEU A 246 -36.38 43.19 3.27
CA LEU A 246 -37.50 44.00 2.74
C LEU A 246 -38.50 44.54 3.78
N LEU A 247 -38.27 44.30 5.08
CA LEU A 247 -39.14 44.84 6.15
C LEU A 247 -38.63 46.14 6.81
N GLY A 248 -37.41 46.60 6.48
CA GLY A 248 -36.80 47.79 7.10
C GLY A 248 -37.08 49.14 6.42
N VAL A 249 -37.50 49.17 5.15
CA VAL A 249 -37.61 50.42 4.38
C VAL A 249 -39.01 51.08 4.47
N GLY A 250 -40.03 50.35 4.94
CA GLY A 250 -41.41 50.87 5.03
C GLY A 250 -41.71 51.79 6.23
N LEU A 251 -40.92 51.71 7.31
CA LEU A 251 -41.21 52.45 8.56
C LEU A 251 -40.44 53.78 8.72
N ALA A 252 -39.49 54.10 7.83
CA ALA A 252 -38.65 55.30 7.95
C ALA A 252 -39.26 56.58 7.33
N ARG A 253 -40.40 56.50 6.63
CA ARG A 253 -40.97 57.68 5.92
C ARG A 253 -42.03 58.49 6.66
N ARG A 254 -42.35 58.21 7.94
CA ARG A 254 -43.43 58.92 8.66
C ARG A 254 -43.02 59.93 9.74
N ARG A 255 -41.74 60.33 9.84
CA ARG A 255 -41.28 61.33 10.83
C ARG A 255 -40.58 62.56 10.25
N LEU A 256 -41.04 63.06 9.10
CA LEU A 256 -40.66 64.39 8.61
C LEU A 256 -41.93 65.17 8.19
N SER A 257 -42.71 65.59 9.19
CA SER A 257 -43.71 66.66 9.06
C SER A 257 -44.04 67.17 10.46
N LYS A 258 -43.34 68.24 10.86
CA LYS A 258 -43.75 69.33 11.78
C LYS A 258 -42.51 70.08 12.28
N ARG A 259 -42.13 71.11 11.54
CA ARG A 259 -41.69 72.40 12.07
C ARG A 259 -42.37 73.47 11.23
#